data_AF-A0A6J1VXP9-F1
#
_entry.id   AF-A0A6J1VXP9-F1
#
_cell.length_a   1.000
_cell.length_b   1.000
_cell.length_c   1.000
_cell.angle_alpha   90.00
_cell.angle_beta   90.00
_cell.angle_gamma   90.00
#
_symmetry.space_group_name_H-M   'P 1'
#
loop_
_entity.id
_entity.type
_entity.pdbx_description
1 polymer ?
#
loop_
_entity_poly.entity_id
_entity_poly.type
_entity_poly.pdbx_seq_one_letter_code
_entity_poly.pdbx_strand_id
1 'polypeptide(L)'
;KLRAKLGLKPLEINTVKKETGSKEDPVAAEVINPIALRQREEIREKLAAAKEKRLLNQKLGKIKSLGEDDPWLDDTAAWIERSRKLQVEKEMAEKRAKLLEEMDQEFGISSLVEEEFGQKKKVGYSAQDLKGLTVEHTIDSFQEGQTVVLTLKDKGVLEEEGGDVLVNVNMVDREKAKKNVELRKKKPEYKPYEEEESVDDMVVVSLRPPFLLGFPDSFTTCNGVDQCFSILTTLRRGLQLPEFPRQTREGENLP
;
A
#
# COMPACT_ATOMS: atom_id res chain seq x y z
N LYS A 1 -51.32 -42.95 -8.43
CA LYS A 1 -52.25 -43.72 -7.55
C LYS A 1 -53.44 -44.36 -8.31
N LEU A 2 -53.96 -43.77 -9.40
CA LEU A 2 -54.99 -44.42 -10.24
C LEU A 2 -54.51 -45.70 -10.94
N ARG A 3 -53.24 -45.74 -11.35
CA ARG A 3 -52.63 -46.86 -12.09
C ARG A 3 -52.54 -48.18 -11.30
N ALA A 4 -52.35 -48.10 -9.98
CA ALA A 4 -52.29 -49.26 -9.09
C ALA A 4 -53.66 -49.92 -8.88
N LYS A 5 -54.74 -49.12 -8.92
CA LYS A 5 -56.12 -49.65 -8.84
C LYS A 5 -56.57 -50.36 -10.11
N LEU A 6 -55.82 -50.21 -11.22
CA LEU A 6 -56.08 -50.82 -12.52
C LEU A 6 -55.16 -52.02 -12.81
N GLY A 7 -54.39 -52.51 -11.82
CA GLY A 7 -53.60 -53.74 -11.95
C GLY A 7 -52.40 -53.69 -12.91
N LEU A 8 -51.96 -52.50 -13.33
CA LEU A 8 -50.83 -52.34 -14.27
C LEU A 8 -49.50 -52.12 -13.52
N LYS A 9 -48.40 -52.67 -14.09
CA LYS A 9 -47.04 -52.58 -13.51
C LYS A 9 -46.65 -51.12 -13.21
N PRO A 10 -46.16 -50.80 -11.99
CA PRO A 10 -45.80 -49.44 -11.61
C PRO A 10 -44.61 -48.92 -12.44
N LEU A 11 -44.66 -47.64 -12.79
CA LEU A 11 -43.63 -46.96 -13.58
C LEU A 11 -42.42 -46.60 -12.70
N GLU A 12 -41.24 -47.01 -13.11
CA GLU A 12 -39.97 -46.44 -12.68
C GLU A 12 -39.67 -45.22 -13.56
N ILE A 13 -39.77 -44.02 -13.00
CA ILE A 13 -39.19 -42.82 -13.60
C ILE A 13 -38.82 -41.80 -12.53
N ASN A 14 -37.51 -41.57 -12.47
CA ASN A 14 -36.82 -40.39 -11.98
C ASN A 14 -37.42 -39.10 -12.57
N THR A 15 -37.93 -38.23 -11.71
CA THR A 15 -37.76 -36.77 -11.83
C THR A 15 -37.91 -36.17 -10.44
N VAL A 16 -36.74 -35.91 -9.87
CA VAL A 16 -36.40 -35.24 -8.62
C VAL A 16 -37.34 -34.09 -8.28
N LYS A 17 -38.15 -34.25 -7.23
CA LYS A 17 -38.62 -33.14 -6.39
C LYS A 17 -38.24 -33.50 -4.95
N LYS A 18 -37.14 -32.90 -4.50
CA LYS A 18 -36.63 -32.98 -3.12
C LYS A 18 -37.68 -32.43 -2.18
N GLU A 19 -38.08 -33.27 -1.24
CA GLU A 19 -38.94 -32.92 -0.14
C GLU A 19 -38.17 -32.07 0.89
N THR A 20 -38.92 -31.15 1.49
CA THR A 20 -38.54 -30.21 2.53
C THR A 20 -38.07 -30.94 3.79
N GLY A 21 -36.76 -31.09 3.94
CA GLY A 21 -36.10 -31.46 5.18
C GLY A 21 -35.64 -30.20 5.92
N SER A 22 -36.12 -30.02 7.14
CA SER A 22 -35.67 -29.03 8.11
C SER A 22 -34.19 -29.22 8.43
N LYS A 23 -33.33 -28.51 7.71
CA LYS A 23 -32.03 -28.05 8.20
C LYS A 23 -32.10 -26.54 8.09
N GLU A 24 -32.23 -25.87 9.23
CA GLU A 24 -31.90 -24.46 9.31
C GLU A 24 -30.38 -24.37 9.10
N ASP A 25 -29.97 -24.39 7.83
CA ASP A 25 -28.72 -23.77 7.46
C ASP A 25 -28.92 -22.30 7.85
N PRO A 26 -28.19 -21.75 8.84
CA PRO A 26 -28.29 -20.33 9.10
C PRO A 26 -27.85 -19.67 7.80
N VAL A 27 -28.81 -19.12 7.06
CA VAL A 27 -28.53 -18.15 6.03
C VAL A 27 -27.90 -17.01 6.80
N ALA A 28 -26.58 -17.07 6.95
CA ALA A 28 -25.75 -15.97 7.35
C ALA A 28 -25.91 -14.93 6.24
N ALA A 29 -27.08 -14.29 6.21
CA ALA A 29 -27.28 -13.04 5.52
C ALA A 29 -26.19 -12.16 6.11
N GLU A 30 -25.15 -11.91 5.31
CA GLU A 30 -24.08 -10.99 5.67
C GLU A 30 -24.77 -9.76 6.26
N VAL A 31 -24.58 -9.53 7.55
CA VAL A 31 -25.13 -8.37 8.23
C VAL A 31 -24.38 -7.20 7.62
N ILE A 32 -24.94 -6.66 6.55
CA ILE A 32 -24.45 -5.48 5.87
C ILE A 32 -24.43 -4.40 6.93
N ASN A 33 -23.24 -4.09 7.45
CA ASN A 33 -23.11 -3.01 8.43
C ASN A 33 -23.53 -1.71 7.72
N PRO A 34 -24.70 -1.12 8.06
CA PRO A 34 -25.25 0.00 7.31
C PRO A 34 -24.34 1.22 7.41
N ILE A 35 -23.50 1.30 8.45
CA ILE A 35 -22.53 2.36 8.65
C ILE A 35 -21.42 2.29 7.59
N ALA A 36 -20.91 1.09 7.28
CA ALA A 36 -19.87 0.92 6.27
C ALA A 36 -20.37 1.24 4.86
N LEU A 37 -21.64 0.99 4.55
CA LEU A 37 -22.23 1.38 3.27
C LEU A 37 -22.38 2.89 3.13
N ARG A 38 -22.93 3.57 4.17
CA ARG A 38 -23.04 5.03 4.16
C ARG A 38 -21.68 5.70 4.02
N GLN A 39 -20.66 5.22 4.74
CA GLN A 39 -19.28 5.71 4.61
C GLN A 39 -18.72 5.51 3.18
N ARG A 40 -18.99 4.37 2.54
CA ARG A 40 -18.60 4.14 1.14
C ARG A 40 -19.32 5.08 0.18
N GLU A 41 -20.60 5.35 0.39
CA GLU A 41 -21.40 6.29 -0.39
C GLU A 41 -20.90 7.73 -0.23
N GLU A 42 -20.63 8.17 1.00
CA GLU A 42 -20.03 9.49 1.28
C GLU A 42 -18.66 9.66 0.62
N ILE A 43 -17.82 8.62 0.62
CA ILE A 43 -16.53 8.64 -0.09
C ILE A 43 -16.74 8.73 -1.61
N ARG A 44 -17.70 7.98 -2.16
CA ARG A 44 -18.03 8.05 -3.59
C ARG A 44 -18.53 9.44 -4.00
N GLU A 45 -19.38 10.06 -3.19
CA GLU A 45 -19.89 11.42 -3.43
C GLU A 45 -18.73 12.44 -3.40
N LYS A 46 -17.84 12.36 -2.40
CA LYS A 46 -16.64 13.21 -2.32
C LYS A 46 -15.74 13.05 -3.55
N LEU A 47 -15.57 11.81 -4.04
CA LEU A 47 -14.79 11.54 -5.25
C LEU A 47 -15.49 12.09 -6.51
N ALA A 48 -16.82 12.01 -6.60
CA ALA A 48 -17.58 12.57 -7.71
C ALA A 48 -17.44 14.10 -7.75
N ALA A 49 -17.64 14.79 -6.61
CA ALA A 49 -17.44 16.23 -6.50
C ALA A 49 -16.01 16.65 -6.85
N ALA A 50 -15.00 15.89 -6.40
CA ALA A 50 -13.60 16.16 -6.75
C ALA A 50 -13.32 15.97 -8.25
N LYS A 51 -13.92 14.96 -8.89
CA LYS A 51 -13.83 14.74 -10.34
C LYS A 51 -14.51 15.88 -11.12
N GLU A 52 -15.70 16.30 -10.71
CA GLU A 52 -16.41 17.43 -11.32
C GLU A 52 -15.60 18.73 -11.21
N LYS A 53 -15.00 18.99 -10.05
CA LYS A 53 -14.08 20.14 -9.87
C LYS A 53 -12.87 20.04 -10.80
N ARG A 54 -12.25 18.86 -10.95
CA ARG A 54 -11.16 18.64 -11.90
C ARG A 54 -11.61 18.87 -13.34
N LEU A 55 -12.80 18.41 -13.72
CA LEU A 55 -13.38 18.62 -15.04
C LEU A 55 -13.69 20.09 -15.31
N LEU A 56 -14.23 20.82 -14.34
CA LEU A 56 -14.43 22.27 -14.44
C LEU A 56 -13.10 22.98 -14.61
N ASN A 57 -12.08 22.65 -13.82
CA ASN A 57 -10.75 23.24 -13.98
C ASN A 57 -10.13 22.95 -15.36
N GLN A 58 -10.29 21.73 -15.87
CA GLN A 58 -9.86 21.39 -17.23
C GLN A 58 -10.65 22.17 -18.28
N LYS A 59 -11.96 22.40 -18.08
CA LYS A 59 -12.78 23.22 -18.98
C LYS A 59 -12.34 24.68 -18.93
N LEU A 60 -12.09 25.23 -17.75
CA LEU A 60 -11.59 26.60 -17.57
C LEU A 60 -10.21 26.79 -18.22
N GLY A 61 -9.34 25.78 -18.17
CA GLY A 61 -8.05 25.83 -18.87
C GLY A 61 -8.14 25.66 -20.39
N LYS A 62 -9.26 25.12 -20.92
CA LYS A 62 -9.52 25.02 -22.37
C LYS A 62 -10.22 26.25 -22.93
N ILE A 63 -10.97 26.96 -22.09
CA ILE A 63 -11.62 28.21 -22.47
C ILE A 63 -10.54 29.28 -22.53
N LYS A 64 -10.47 30.00 -23.65
CA LYS A 64 -9.57 31.13 -23.86
C LYS A 64 -9.75 32.11 -22.69
N SER A 65 -8.66 32.45 -22.01
CA SER A 65 -8.75 33.37 -20.87
C SER A 65 -9.23 34.73 -21.38
N LEU A 66 -10.06 35.45 -20.62
CA LEU A 66 -10.62 36.75 -21.01
C LEU A 66 -9.55 37.85 -21.27
N GLY A 67 -8.28 37.55 -21.02
CA GLY A 67 -7.13 38.42 -21.33
C GLY A 67 -6.36 38.02 -22.59
N GLU A 68 -6.73 36.92 -23.26
CA GLU A 68 -6.16 36.48 -24.54
C GLU A 68 -7.00 36.89 -25.74
N ASP A 69 -8.00 37.77 -25.56
CA ASP A 69 -8.66 38.41 -26.70
C ASP A 69 -7.63 39.28 -27.42
N ASP A 70 -6.97 38.67 -28.40
CA ASP A 70 -5.91 39.26 -29.19
C ASP A 70 -6.48 40.51 -29.88
N PRO A 71 -6.00 41.73 -29.57
CA PRO A 71 -6.48 43.00 -30.17
C PRO A 71 -6.27 43.10 -31.70
N TRP A 72 -5.80 42.03 -32.31
CA TRP A 72 -5.46 41.88 -33.71
C TRP A 72 -6.47 41.04 -34.49
N LEU A 73 -7.34 40.28 -33.81
CA LEU A 73 -8.31 39.41 -34.47
C LEU A 73 -9.39 40.20 -35.23
N ASP A 74 -9.66 41.43 -34.81
CA ASP A 74 -10.68 42.31 -35.40
C ASP A 74 -10.16 43.23 -36.51
N ASP A 75 -8.82 43.41 -36.66
CA ASP A 75 -8.21 44.35 -37.60
C ASP A 75 -7.37 43.65 -38.70
N THR A 76 -7.84 43.69 -39.95
CA THR A 76 -7.12 43.11 -41.12
C THR A 76 -5.74 43.73 -41.36
N ALA A 77 -5.53 45.00 -41.00
CA ALA A 77 -4.24 45.68 -41.17
C ALA A 77 -3.16 45.09 -40.26
N ALA A 78 -3.50 44.86 -39.01
CA ALA A 78 -2.60 44.24 -38.05
C ALA A 78 -2.21 42.83 -38.53
N TRP A 79 -3.12 42.09 -39.16
CA TRP A 79 -2.87 40.77 -39.76
C TRP A 79 -1.77 40.77 -40.81
N ILE A 80 -1.86 41.70 -41.74
CA ILE A 80 -0.88 41.85 -42.81
C ILE A 80 0.49 42.21 -42.24
N GLU A 81 0.56 43.08 -41.23
CA GLU A 81 1.83 43.45 -40.58
C GLU A 81 2.52 42.28 -39.88
N ARG A 82 1.77 41.47 -39.12
CA ARG A 82 2.34 40.26 -38.48
C ARG A 82 2.77 39.22 -39.52
N SER A 83 1.98 39.01 -40.55
CA SER A 83 2.32 38.08 -41.63
C SER A 83 3.65 38.47 -42.30
N ARG A 84 3.83 39.76 -42.61
CA ARG A 84 5.09 40.29 -43.15
C ARG A 84 6.25 40.17 -42.16
N LYS A 85 6.05 40.49 -40.88
CA LYS A 85 7.09 40.32 -39.84
C LYS A 85 7.53 38.86 -39.73
N LEU A 86 6.58 37.93 -39.70
CA LEU A 86 6.84 36.49 -39.62
C LEU A 86 7.55 35.96 -40.87
N GLN A 87 7.23 36.46 -42.06
CA GLN A 87 7.99 36.15 -43.29
C GLN A 87 9.43 36.63 -43.20
N VAL A 88 9.64 37.89 -42.80
CA VAL A 88 10.99 38.45 -42.64
C VAL A 88 11.78 37.70 -41.57
N GLU A 89 11.16 37.34 -40.46
CA GLU A 89 11.78 36.53 -39.40
C GLU A 89 12.14 35.12 -39.89
N LYS A 90 11.27 34.46 -40.67
CA LYS A 90 11.57 33.16 -41.29
C LYS A 90 12.74 33.27 -42.27
N GLU A 91 12.74 34.26 -43.17
CA GLU A 91 13.85 34.46 -44.09
C GLU A 91 15.17 34.77 -43.38
N MET A 92 15.14 35.54 -42.28
CA MET A 92 16.32 35.78 -41.46
C MET A 92 16.78 34.52 -40.72
N ALA A 93 15.85 33.70 -40.23
CA ALA A 93 16.16 32.43 -39.58
C ALA A 93 16.74 31.42 -40.58
N GLU A 94 16.19 31.33 -41.79
CA GLU A 94 16.71 30.49 -42.88
C GLU A 94 18.10 30.95 -43.33
N LYS A 95 18.31 32.27 -43.48
CA LYS A 95 19.65 32.81 -43.77
C LYS A 95 20.66 32.49 -42.67
N ARG A 96 20.25 32.57 -41.40
CA ARG A 96 21.10 32.18 -40.26
C ARG A 96 21.37 30.68 -40.20
N ALA A 97 20.35 29.86 -40.45
CA ALA A 97 20.47 28.41 -40.46
C ALA A 97 21.38 27.94 -41.61
N LYS A 98 21.22 28.52 -42.80
CA LYS A 98 22.07 28.24 -43.95
C LYS A 98 23.53 28.64 -43.70
N LEU A 99 23.76 29.82 -43.11
CA LEU A 99 25.11 30.23 -42.74
C LEU A 99 25.73 29.28 -41.71
N LEU A 100 24.95 28.82 -40.73
CA LEU A 100 25.41 27.87 -39.72
C LEU A 100 25.70 26.50 -40.34
N GLU A 101 24.89 26.04 -41.29
CA GLU A 101 25.11 24.79 -42.02
C GLU A 101 26.37 24.85 -42.89
N GLU A 102 26.62 25.97 -43.57
CA GLU A 102 27.86 26.22 -44.32
C GLU A 102 29.09 26.18 -43.38
N MET A 103 28.99 26.81 -42.20
CA MET A 103 30.04 26.76 -41.17
C MET A 103 30.24 25.35 -40.59
N ASP A 104 29.17 24.61 -40.32
CA ASP A 104 29.25 23.24 -39.77
C ASP A 104 29.85 22.26 -40.79
N GLN A 105 29.55 22.43 -42.08
CA GLN A 105 30.16 21.66 -43.17
C GLN A 105 31.67 21.95 -43.32
N GLU A 106 32.10 23.19 -43.12
CA GLU A 106 33.52 23.55 -43.15
C GLU A 106 34.28 23.18 -41.88
N PHE A 107 33.65 23.25 -40.70
CA PHE A 107 34.33 23.05 -39.41
C PHE A 107 34.26 21.58 -38.93
N GLY A 108 33.38 20.72 -39.46
CA GLY A 108 33.40 19.28 -39.21
C GLY A 108 33.23 18.85 -37.74
N ILE A 109 32.82 19.77 -36.85
CA ILE A 109 32.67 19.55 -35.40
C ILE A 109 31.48 18.64 -35.06
N SER A 110 30.53 18.45 -35.97
CA SER A 110 29.30 17.66 -35.74
C SER A 110 29.61 16.24 -35.23
N SER A 111 30.64 15.58 -35.76
CA SER A 111 31.03 14.22 -35.33
C SER A 111 31.54 14.19 -33.87
N LEU A 112 32.31 15.20 -33.43
CA LEU A 112 32.81 15.24 -32.05
C LEU A 112 31.69 15.56 -31.05
N VAL A 113 30.74 16.41 -31.43
CA VAL A 113 29.61 16.79 -30.57
C VAL A 113 28.61 15.64 -30.45
N GLU A 114 28.32 14.88 -31.51
CA GLU A 114 27.48 13.68 -31.41
C GLU A 114 28.10 12.58 -30.56
N GLU A 115 29.42 12.38 -30.63
CA GLU A 115 30.13 11.45 -29.74
C GLU A 115 30.09 11.92 -28.28
N GLU A 116 30.27 13.22 -28.02
CA GLU A 116 30.27 13.76 -26.66
C GLU A 116 28.86 13.83 -26.04
N PHE A 117 27.82 14.10 -26.84
CA PHE A 117 26.42 14.10 -26.39
C PHE A 117 25.78 12.71 -26.40
N GLY A 118 26.21 11.81 -27.27
CA GLY A 118 25.78 10.40 -27.31
C GLY A 118 26.23 9.62 -26.08
N GLN A 119 27.40 9.97 -25.52
CA GLN A 119 27.90 9.38 -24.28
C GLN A 119 27.14 9.84 -23.02
N LYS A 120 26.46 10.99 -23.04
CA LYS A 120 25.68 11.52 -21.90
C LYS A 120 24.44 10.69 -21.55
N LYS A 121 24.06 9.70 -22.37
CA LYS A 121 22.93 8.79 -22.08
C LYS A 121 23.28 7.53 -21.30
N LYS A 122 24.53 7.33 -20.88
CA LYS A 122 24.83 6.40 -19.80
C LYS A 122 24.78 7.18 -18.50
N VAL A 123 23.56 7.40 -18.01
CA VAL A 123 23.36 7.88 -16.63
C VAL A 123 23.82 6.74 -15.73
N GLY A 124 25.12 6.72 -15.45
CA GLY A 124 25.70 5.81 -14.47
C GLY A 124 25.08 6.17 -13.13
N TYR A 125 24.41 5.20 -12.50
CA TYR A 125 23.89 5.38 -11.16
C TYR A 125 25.03 5.79 -10.24
N SER A 126 24.81 6.88 -9.51
CA SER A 126 25.77 7.44 -8.59
C SER A 126 25.44 7.01 -7.16
N ALA A 127 26.33 7.29 -6.21
CA ALA A 127 26.05 7.06 -4.79
C ALA A 127 24.80 7.82 -4.28
N GLN A 128 24.35 8.86 -4.99
CA GLN A 128 23.13 9.59 -4.64
C GLN A 128 21.88 8.74 -4.90
N ASP A 129 21.88 7.90 -5.94
CA ASP A 129 20.75 7.06 -6.32
C ASP A 129 20.59 5.85 -5.39
N LEU A 130 21.65 5.50 -4.67
CA LEU A 130 21.65 4.44 -3.65
C LEU A 130 21.25 4.96 -2.26
N LYS A 131 21.07 6.28 -2.10
CA LYS A 131 20.73 6.88 -0.81
C LYS A 131 19.28 6.53 -0.43
N GLY A 132 19.12 5.82 0.67
CA GLY A 132 17.79 5.44 1.21
C GLY A 132 17.44 3.97 1.00
N LEU A 133 18.18 3.25 0.16
CA LEU A 133 18.11 1.79 0.10
C LEU A 133 18.88 1.20 1.28
N THR A 134 18.28 0.23 1.96
CA THR A 134 18.92 -0.49 3.07
C THR A 134 19.39 -1.86 2.62
N VAL A 135 20.42 -2.43 3.26
CA VAL A 135 20.91 -3.79 2.95
C VAL A 135 20.44 -4.75 4.03
N GLU A 136 19.84 -5.88 3.65
CA GLU A 136 19.28 -6.86 4.61
C GLU A 136 20.35 -7.69 5.33
N HIS A 137 21.50 -7.91 4.68
CA HIS A 137 22.54 -8.80 5.17
C HIS A 137 23.43 -8.16 6.24
N THR A 138 23.96 -8.99 7.15
CA THR A 138 24.93 -8.56 8.16
C THR A 138 26.26 -8.15 7.53
N ILE A 139 26.97 -7.23 8.17
CA ILE A 139 28.29 -6.76 7.71
C ILE A 139 29.30 -7.92 7.65
N ASP A 140 29.22 -8.86 8.60
CA ASP A 140 30.12 -10.03 8.67
C ASP A 140 29.98 -11.00 7.48
N SER A 141 28.88 -10.90 6.74
CA SER A 141 28.62 -11.72 5.57
C SER A 141 29.43 -11.28 4.35
N PHE A 142 30.00 -10.08 4.37
CA PHE A 142 30.84 -9.53 3.30
C PHE A 142 32.31 -9.83 3.58
N GLN A 143 32.93 -10.64 2.74
CA GLN A 143 34.37 -10.92 2.81
C GLN A 143 35.14 -9.82 2.07
N GLU A 144 36.12 -9.21 2.73
CA GLU A 144 36.99 -8.21 2.11
C GLU A 144 37.66 -8.77 0.85
N GLY A 145 37.65 -7.98 -0.24
CA GLY A 145 38.21 -8.38 -1.53
C GLY A 145 37.25 -9.14 -2.46
N GLN A 146 36.03 -9.47 -2.03
CA GLN A 146 34.99 -10.01 -2.90
C GLN A 146 33.97 -8.95 -3.28
N THR A 147 33.73 -8.78 -4.58
CA THR A 147 32.66 -7.93 -5.09
C THR A 147 31.36 -8.73 -5.15
N VAL A 148 30.35 -8.27 -4.41
CA VAL A 148 29.04 -8.93 -4.33
C VAL A 148 28.00 -8.08 -5.03
N VAL A 149 27.29 -8.67 -5.98
CA VAL A 149 26.17 -8.00 -6.66
C VAL A 149 24.94 -8.06 -5.77
N LEU A 150 24.35 -6.89 -5.48
CA LEU A 150 23.11 -6.77 -4.74
C LEU A 150 21.95 -6.53 -5.70
N THR A 151 20.81 -7.13 -5.39
CA THR A 151 19.56 -7.04 -6.15
C THR A 151 18.46 -6.49 -5.26
N LEU A 152 17.48 -5.80 -5.84
CA LEU A 152 16.33 -5.30 -5.09
C LEU A 152 15.46 -6.47 -4.61
N LYS A 153 15.06 -6.46 -3.34
CA LYS A 153 14.13 -7.43 -2.77
C LYS A 153 12.73 -7.20 -3.34
N ASP A 154 12.05 -8.28 -3.71
CA ASP A 154 10.67 -8.23 -4.15
C ASP A 154 9.74 -7.72 -3.03
N LYS A 155 8.90 -6.73 -3.36
CA LYS A 155 7.95 -6.08 -2.45
C LYS A 155 6.66 -5.75 -3.18
N GLY A 156 5.53 -5.85 -2.48
CA GLY A 156 4.24 -5.45 -3.04
C GLY A 156 4.23 -3.95 -3.33
N VAL A 157 3.78 -3.54 -4.51
CA VAL A 157 3.75 -2.11 -4.92
C VAL A 157 2.86 -1.26 -3.99
N LEU A 158 1.89 -1.88 -3.31
CA LEU A 158 1.00 -1.22 -2.37
C LEU A 158 1.54 -1.19 -0.93
N GLU A 159 2.59 -1.95 -0.64
CA GLU A 159 3.23 -2.02 0.67
C GLU A 159 4.27 -0.89 0.75
N GLU A 160 3.81 0.32 1.07
CA GLU A 160 4.67 1.50 1.25
C GLU A 160 5.44 1.46 2.60
N GLU A 161 5.11 0.50 3.48
CA GLU A 161 5.70 0.39 4.80
C GLU A 161 7.07 -0.33 4.73
N GLY A 162 8.14 0.46 4.88
CA GLY A 162 9.52 -0.01 4.88
C GLY A 162 10.10 0.05 3.47
N GLY A 163 10.87 1.12 3.19
CA GLY A 163 11.46 1.41 1.88
C GLY A 163 12.33 0.30 1.28
N ASP A 164 12.88 0.55 0.11
CA ASP A 164 13.55 -0.47 -0.70
C ASP A 164 14.76 -1.12 -0.02
N VAL A 165 14.87 -2.45 -0.16
CA VAL A 165 15.91 -3.26 0.48
C VAL A 165 16.72 -4.00 -0.58
N LEU A 166 18.05 -3.98 -0.42
CA LEU A 166 19.02 -4.64 -1.27
C LEU A 166 19.51 -5.95 -0.64
N VAL A 167 19.55 -6.98 -1.46
CA VAL A 167 19.73 -8.37 -1.06
C VAL A 167 20.54 -9.09 -2.12
N ASN A 168 21.49 -9.93 -1.72
CA ASN A 168 22.12 -10.87 -2.63
C ASN A 168 21.38 -12.21 -2.61
N VAL A 169 20.94 -12.68 -3.77
CA VAL A 169 20.22 -13.96 -3.93
C VAL A 169 21.00 -15.13 -3.33
N ASN A 170 22.30 -15.22 -3.61
CA ASN A 170 23.13 -16.32 -3.13
C ASN A 170 23.27 -16.32 -1.59
N MET A 171 23.27 -15.15 -0.96
CA MET A 171 23.40 -15.04 0.49
C MET A 171 22.09 -15.39 1.19
N VAL A 172 20.95 -14.97 0.64
CA VAL A 172 19.62 -15.38 1.12
C VAL A 172 19.47 -16.89 1.08
N ASP A 173 19.88 -17.53 -0.01
CA ASP A 173 19.74 -18.98 -0.15
C ASP A 173 20.61 -19.72 0.85
N ARG A 174 21.84 -19.23 1.11
CA ARG A 174 22.72 -19.78 2.14
C ARG A 174 22.14 -19.60 3.54
N GLU A 175 21.58 -18.44 3.86
CA GLU A 175 20.93 -18.18 5.15
C GLU A 175 19.71 -19.08 5.36
N LYS A 176 18.84 -19.19 4.35
CA LYS A 176 17.68 -20.10 4.36
C LYS A 176 18.11 -21.55 4.52
N ALA A 177 19.14 -21.98 3.79
CA ALA A 177 19.66 -23.35 3.89
C ALA A 177 20.21 -23.65 5.29
N LYS A 178 20.99 -22.73 5.88
CA LYS A 178 21.50 -22.87 7.26
C LYS A 178 20.36 -22.98 8.27
N LYS A 179 19.38 -22.08 8.21
CA LYS A 179 18.18 -22.11 9.06
C LYS A 179 17.42 -23.43 8.90
N ASN A 180 17.22 -23.91 7.68
CA ASN A 180 16.55 -25.19 7.43
C ASN A 180 17.33 -26.38 8.00
N VAL A 181 18.66 -26.40 7.88
CA VAL A 181 19.49 -27.46 8.47
C VAL A 181 19.41 -27.43 9.99
N GLU A 182 19.47 -26.25 10.62
CA GLU A 182 19.30 -26.11 12.07
C GLU A 182 17.92 -26.57 12.54
N LEU A 183 16.86 -26.21 11.82
CA LEU A 183 15.50 -26.67 12.12
C LEU A 183 15.38 -28.19 11.98
N ARG A 184 16.05 -28.79 10.98
CA ARG A 184 16.09 -30.25 10.83
C ARG A 184 16.87 -30.93 11.95
N LYS A 185 17.96 -30.33 12.44
CA LYS A 185 18.72 -30.82 13.60
C LYS A 185 17.95 -30.70 14.91
N LYS A 186 17.17 -29.62 15.07
CA LYS A 186 16.31 -29.37 16.24
C LYS A 186 15.02 -30.19 16.21
N LYS A 187 14.65 -30.79 15.07
CA LYS A 187 13.46 -31.63 14.99
C LYS A 187 13.74 -32.93 15.74
N PRO A 188 12.93 -33.31 16.74
CA PRO A 188 13.12 -34.58 17.44
C PRO A 188 13.03 -35.75 16.46
N GLU A 189 13.82 -36.79 16.72
CA GLU A 189 13.78 -38.01 15.92
C GLU A 189 12.41 -38.67 16.06
N TYR A 190 11.79 -39.04 14.94
CA TYR A 190 10.45 -39.60 14.94
C TYR A 190 10.51 -41.01 15.51
N LYS A 191 10.01 -41.17 16.75
CA LYS A 191 9.91 -42.45 17.45
C LYS A 191 8.44 -42.84 17.62
N PRO A 192 7.93 -43.82 16.83
CA PRO A 192 6.50 -44.17 16.84
C PRO A 192 5.99 -44.86 18.12
N TYR A 193 6.87 -45.30 19.00
CA TYR A 193 6.54 -46.13 20.16
C TYR A 193 7.35 -45.76 21.41
N GLU A 194 7.51 -44.46 21.74
CA GLU A 194 7.95 -44.09 23.09
C GLU A 194 6.76 -44.12 24.04
N GLU A 195 6.86 -44.96 25.09
CA GLU A 195 5.92 -45.00 26.22
C GLU A 195 6.05 -43.71 27.04
N GLU A 196 4.91 -43.03 27.23
CA GLU A 196 4.65 -41.92 28.15
C GLU A 196 5.66 -40.74 28.15
N GLU A 197 5.28 -39.73 27.37
CA GLU A 197 5.74 -38.34 27.39
C GLU A 197 5.95 -37.85 28.84
N SER A 198 7.21 -37.67 29.25
CA SER A 198 7.55 -37.11 30.54
C SER A 198 7.03 -35.66 30.63
N VAL A 199 6.50 -35.27 31.79
CA VAL A 199 5.93 -33.93 32.04
C VAL A 199 6.86 -32.76 31.68
N ASP A 200 8.17 -32.99 31.57
CA ASP A 200 9.16 -31.99 31.15
C ASP A 200 9.08 -31.63 29.64
N ASP A 201 8.64 -32.53 28.77
CA ASP A 201 8.58 -32.28 27.31
C ASP A 201 7.40 -31.36 26.92
N MET A 202 6.30 -31.40 27.67
CA MET A 202 5.13 -30.54 27.48
C MET A 202 5.45 -29.05 27.75
N VAL A 203 6.37 -28.78 28.69
CA VAL A 203 6.77 -27.42 29.06
C VAL A 203 7.59 -26.77 27.94
N VAL A 204 8.39 -27.54 27.20
CA VAL A 204 9.18 -27.03 26.06
C VAL A 204 8.30 -26.62 24.88
N VAL A 205 7.18 -27.30 24.65
CA VAL A 205 6.21 -26.95 23.60
C VAL A 205 5.44 -25.66 23.95
N SER A 206 5.09 -25.48 25.22
CA SER A 206 4.44 -24.25 25.72
C SER A 206 5.36 -23.04 25.76
N LEU A 207 6.69 -23.24 25.83
CA LEU A 207 7.68 -22.16 25.88
C LEU A 207 8.15 -21.70 24.50
N ARG A 208 7.63 -22.27 23.39
CA ARG A 208 7.91 -21.74 22.06
C ARG A 208 7.28 -20.34 21.94
N PRO A 209 8.09 -19.27 21.79
CA PRO A 209 7.54 -17.92 21.79
C PRO A 209 6.69 -17.68 20.52
N PRO A 210 5.60 -16.88 20.62
CA PRO A 210 4.78 -16.47 19.47
C PRO A 210 5.53 -15.55 18.49
N PHE A 211 6.79 -15.22 18.77
CA PHE A 211 7.67 -14.28 18.05
C PHE A 211 7.76 -14.48 16.51
N LEU A 212 7.38 -15.64 15.98
CA LEU A 212 7.38 -15.90 14.53
C LEU A 212 6.12 -15.38 13.81
N LEU A 213 5.07 -15.02 14.55
CA LEU A 213 3.91 -14.31 14.03
C LEU A 213 4.09 -12.88 14.52
N GLY A 214 4.48 -11.95 13.64
CA GLY A 214 4.64 -10.53 13.95
C GLY A 214 3.32 -9.87 14.36
N PHE A 215 2.77 -10.29 15.49
CA PHE A 215 1.71 -9.59 16.19
C PHE A 215 2.35 -8.43 16.94
N PRO A 216 1.80 -7.22 16.85
CA PRO A 216 2.29 -6.09 17.63
C PRO A 216 2.18 -6.43 19.11
N ASP A 217 3.30 -6.34 19.82
CA ASP A 217 3.39 -6.55 21.27
C ASP A 217 2.54 -5.51 22.00
N SER A 218 1.27 -5.83 22.22
CA SER A 218 0.40 -5.15 23.18
C SER A 218 -0.20 -6.17 24.15
N PHE A 219 0.65 -6.97 24.77
CA PHE A 219 0.29 -7.74 25.96
C PHE A 219 1.34 -7.53 27.04
N THR A 220 1.12 -6.50 27.84
CA THR A 220 1.72 -6.29 29.15
C THR A 220 1.52 -7.55 29.99
N THR A 221 2.59 -8.30 30.25
CA THR A 221 2.58 -9.37 31.25
C THR A 221 2.61 -8.73 32.64
N CYS A 222 1.45 -8.61 33.28
CA CYS A 222 1.37 -8.34 34.71
C CYS A 222 1.54 -9.67 35.46
N ASN A 223 2.76 -9.94 35.94
CA ASN A 223 2.96 -10.89 37.02
C ASN A 223 2.86 -10.14 38.35
N GLY A 224 2.18 -10.79 39.30
CA GLY A 224 1.65 -10.17 40.49
C GLY A 224 2.67 -9.53 41.43
N VAL A 225 2.11 -8.61 42.23
CA VAL A 225 2.56 -8.12 43.52
C VAL A 225 4.02 -7.63 43.55
N ASP A 226 4.23 -6.37 43.17
CA ASP A 226 4.69 -5.36 44.11
C ASP A 226 4.76 -3.97 43.48
N GLN A 227 4.66 -2.97 44.35
CA GLN A 227 4.38 -1.56 44.12
C GLN A 227 5.31 -0.88 43.10
N CYS A 228 4.74 -0.18 42.12
CA CYS A 228 5.41 0.91 41.43
C CYS A 228 4.80 2.23 41.90
N PHE A 229 5.28 2.70 43.04
CA PHE A 229 5.08 4.07 43.46
C PHE A 229 5.97 5.00 42.63
N SER A 230 5.37 6.12 42.20
CA SER A 230 6.01 7.45 42.07
C SER A 230 6.84 7.68 40.79
N ILE A 231 6.79 8.80 40.06
CA ILE A 231 6.10 10.11 40.13
C ILE A 231 6.18 10.65 38.68
N LEU A 232 5.12 11.28 38.16
CA LEU A 232 5.25 12.58 37.47
C LEU A 232 3.87 13.24 37.27
N THR A 233 3.49 13.99 38.29
CA THR A 233 2.97 15.36 38.29
C THR A 233 2.48 15.99 36.97
N THR A 234 1.30 16.62 37.09
CA THR A 234 0.76 17.79 36.35
C THR A 234 0.29 17.61 34.90
N LEU A 235 -1.04 17.70 34.66
CA LEU A 235 -1.72 18.91 34.16
C LEU A 235 -3.25 18.70 34.02
N ARG A 236 -4.02 19.39 34.87
CA ARG A 236 -5.21 20.23 34.59
C ARG A 236 -6.30 19.78 33.57
N ARG A 237 -7.56 19.94 34.02
CA ARG A 237 -8.90 19.91 33.36
C ARG A 237 -9.58 18.54 33.44
N GLY A 238 -10.70 18.31 34.13
CA GLY A 238 -11.79 19.18 34.56
C GLY A 238 -13.08 18.72 33.86
N LEU A 239 -13.93 17.97 34.56
CA LEU A 239 -15.37 17.65 34.29
C LEU A 239 -15.82 16.69 35.42
N GLN A 240 -16.42 17.17 36.51
CA GLN A 240 -17.85 17.43 36.74
C GLN A 240 -18.69 16.15 36.94
N LEU A 241 -19.13 15.90 38.19
CA LEU A 241 -20.41 15.25 38.48
C LEU A 241 -21.09 15.99 39.66
N PRO A 242 -22.41 16.28 39.58
CA PRO A 242 -23.11 17.11 40.55
C PRO A 242 -23.69 16.32 41.74
N GLU A 243 -23.68 16.94 42.91
CA GLU A 243 -24.26 16.47 44.17
C GLU A 243 -25.77 16.68 44.25
N PHE A 244 -26.49 15.69 44.79
CA PHE A 244 -27.92 15.79 45.14
C PHE A 244 -28.10 16.30 46.60
N PRO A 245 -29.07 17.18 46.89
CA PRO A 245 -29.26 17.75 48.22
C PRO A 245 -30.06 16.85 49.16
N ARG A 246 -29.59 16.70 50.41
CA ARG A 246 -30.35 16.11 51.53
C ARG A 246 -31.28 17.17 52.13
N GLN A 247 -32.59 16.88 52.15
CA GLN A 247 -33.56 17.60 52.98
C GLN A 247 -33.50 17.07 54.42
N THR A 248 -33.32 18.00 55.36
CA THR A 248 -33.58 17.83 56.78
C THR A 248 -35.09 17.85 57.03
N ARG A 249 -35.62 16.90 57.80
CA ARG A 249 -36.94 17.01 58.43
C ARG A 249 -36.75 17.11 59.93
N GLU A 250 -37.13 18.27 60.46
CA GLU A 250 -37.41 18.50 61.88
C GLU A 250 -38.65 17.70 62.30
N GLY A 251 -38.71 17.35 63.58
CA GLY A 251 -39.67 16.40 64.12
C GLY A 251 -41.05 16.98 64.44
N GLU A 252 -41.98 16.09 64.75
CA GLU A 252 -43.21 16.40 65.46
C GLU A 252 -43.64 15.21 66.33
N ASN A 253 -44.22 15.56 67.47
CA ASN A 253 -44.58 14.75 68.63
C ASN A 253 -45.78 13.81 68.43
N LEU A 254 -45.70 12.63 69.08
CA LEU A 254 -46.71 11.91 69.92
C LEU A 254 -48.12 11.61 69.36
N PRO A 255 -48.92 10.71 70.00
CA PRO A 255 -48.67 9.88 71.20
C PRO A 255 -48.39 8.40 70.93
#